data_AF-A0A6G0VJR2-F1
#
_entry.id   AF-A0A6G0VJR2-F1
#
_cell.length_a   1.000
_cell.length_b   1.000
_cell.length_c   1.000
_cell.angle_alpha   90.00
_cell.angle_beta   90.00
_cell.angle_gamma   90.00
#
_symmetry.space_group_name_H-M   'P 1'
#
loop_
_entity.id
_entity.type
_entity.pdbx_description
1 polymer ?
#
loop_
_entity_poly.entity_id
_entity_poly.type
_entity_poly.pdbx_seq_one_letter_code
_entity_poly.pdbx_strand_id
1 'polypeptide(L)'
;HNLKGPISPLEMSVNGISRNSTSKTVNIECKSVNSVLLDTDPKDYHERLFVVGNLCLNESDKLTLWDTTMMPNIPGMPAYICLIFSPCVEIRYNSSYTKMIGAICGLGYHPETGRPLFEENDIEITFDTVIDFNLLNKINIIRTLLNRCVNPEDEGGPGDIFQIQHSLQQSLKEIFSQPTKFKGPEPYARKYMWSEIQKSRLISPYQENSPVNHPMGGSDIYKLIWGTILSQQMSFSECRELMFDLKTLRCPLCQLSFTNEQSIAMHFDNYQHIERYKLARKELYEHYTGPFQDINN
;
A
#
# COMPACT_ATOMS: atom_id res chain seq x y z
N HIS A 1 6.47 -27.76 -28.18
CA HIS A 1 7.61 -26.83 -28.24
C HIS A 1 7.16 -25.48 -27.66
N ASN A 2 7.70 -25.08 -26.51
CA ASN A 2 7.40 -23.76 -25.93
C ASN A 2 8.39 -22.74 -26.48
N LEU A 3 7.95 -21.98 -27.47
CA LEU A 3 8.62 -20.75 -27.87
C LEU A 3 8.39 -19.74 -26.73
N LYS A 4 9.43 -19.51 -25.93
CA LYS A 4 9.46 -18.36 -25.02
C LYS A 4 9.99 -17.18 -25.83
N GLY A 5 9.14 -16.19 -26.07
CA GLY A 5 9.58 -14.90 -26.58
C GLY A 5 10.55 -14.22 -25.60
N PRO A 6 11.24 -13.15 -26.01
CA PRO A 6 12.11 -12.40 -25.12
C PRO A 6 11.26 -11.75 -24.02
N ILE A 7 11.43 -12.20 -22.77
CA ILE A 7 10.83 -11.57 -21.59
C ILE A 7 11.82 -10.50 -21.12
N SER A 8 11.40 -9.24 -21.06
CA SER A 8 12.24 -8.17 -20.52
C SER A 8 12.21 -8.23 -18.99
N PRO A 9 13.35 -8.14 -18.29
CA PRO A 9 13.36 -8.02 -16.83
C PRO A 9 12.70 -6.73 -16.33
N LEU A 10 12.47 -5.76 -17.23
CA LEU A 10 11.77 -4.51 -16.96
C LEU A 10 10.25 -4.62 -17.17
N GLU A 11 9.74 -5.75 -17.62
CA GLU A 11 8.31 -5.93 -17.83
C GLU A 11 7.57 -5.99 -16.50
N MET A 12 6.61 -5.08 -16.30
CA MET A 12 5.82 -5.00 -15.08
C MET A 12 4.64 -5.97 -15.15
N SER A 13 4.30 -6.55 -13.99
CA SER A 13 3.06 -7.33 -13.83
C SER A 13 2.01 -6.51 -13.08
N VAL A 14 0.74 -6.72 -13.42
CA VAL A 14 -0.40 -6.10 -12.73
C VAL A 14 -1.07 -7.16 -11.88
N ASN A 15 -1.37 -6.83 -10.63
CA ASN A 15 -2.06 -7.72 -9.70
C ASN A 15 -3.35 -7.07 -9.20
N GLY A 16 -4.38 -7.87 -8.98
CA GLY A 16 -5.60 -7.41 -8.32
C GLY A 16 -5.36 -7.13 -6.84
N ILE A 17 -6.04 -6.12 -6.29
CA ILE A 17 -5.88 -5.68 -4.89
C ILE A 17 -6.99 -6.17 -3.95
N SER A 18 -8.14 -6.61 -4.50
CA SER A 18 -9.23 -7.16 -3.70
C SER A 18 -8.97 -8.63 -3.36
N ARG A 19 -9.55 -9.13 -2.27
CA ARG A 19 -9.38 -10.51 -1.82
C ARG A 19 -9.62 -11.54 -2.92
N ASN A 20 -10.71 -11.41 -3.68
CA ASN A 20 -11.04 -12.30 -4.80
C ASN A 20 -10.12 -12.15 -6.03
N SER A 21 -9.45 -11.01 -6.20
CA SER A 21 -8.59 -10.76 -7.39
C SER A 21 -7.11 -11.03 -7.15
N THR A 22 -6.63 -11.00 -5.91
CA THR A 22 -5.20 -11.18 -5.57
C THR A 22 -4.60 -12.53 -6.00
N SER A 23 -5.41 -13.59 -6.08
CA SER A 23 -4.97 -14.92 -6.49
C SER A 23 -5.15 -15.20 -7.99
N LYS A 24 -5.81 -14.28 -8.72
CA LYS A 24 -6.17 -14.48 -10.12
C LYS A 24 -5.06 -14.02 -11.04
N THR A 25 -4.89 -14.75 -12.15
CA THR A 25 -3.96 -14.32 -13.20
C THR A 25 -4.58 -13.15 -13.96
N VAL A 26 -3.85 -12.05 -14.08
CA VAL A 26 -4.28 -10.83 -14.75
C VAL A 26 -3.58 -10.72 -16.10
N ASN A 27 -4.37 -10.53 -17.16
CA ASN A 27 -3.88 -10.25 -18.51
C ASN A 27 -4.42 -8.91 -18.97
N ILE A 28 -3.57 -8.06 -19.53
CA ILE A 28 -4.02 -6.86 -20.21
C ILE A 28 -4.38 -7.24 -21.64
N GLU A 29 -5.52 -6.75 -22.13
CA GLU A 29 -5.93 -7.00 -23.51
C GLU A 29 -4.83 -6.60 -24.50
N CYS A 30 -4.53 -7.46 -25.48
CA CYS A 30 -3.38 -7.29 -26.37
C CYS A 30 -3.49 -6.06 -27.27
N LYS A 31 -4.71 -5.57 -27.51
CA LYS A 31 -4.98 -4.33 -28.25
C LYS A 31 -4.92 -3.07 -27.38
N SER A 32 -4.72 -3.22 -26.07
CA SER A 32 -4.52 -2.08 -25.18
C SER A 32 -3.18 -1.41 -25.50
N VAL A 33 -3.15 -0.08 -25.38
CA VAL A 33 -1.90 0.71 -25.41
C VAL A 33 -0.97 0.38 -24.24
N ASN A 34 -1.52 -0.25 -23.18
CA ASN A 34 -0.78 -0.72 -22.01
C ASN A 34 -0.55 -2.24 -22.03
N SER A 35 -0.68 -2.90 -23.19
CA SER A 35 -0.53 -4.36 -23.32
C SER A 35 0.85 -4.87 -22.89
N VAL A 36 1.87 -4.02 -22.95
CA VAL A 36 3.20 -4.25 -22.37
C VAL A 36 3.54 -3.05 -21.50
N LEU A 37 3.72 -3.29 -20.20
CA LEU A 37 4.14 -2.28 -19.24
C LEU A 37 5.64 -2.45 -18.99
N LEU A 38 6.40 -1.36 -19.15
CA LEU A 38 7.83 -1.33 -18.88
C LEU A 38 8.12 -0.44 -17.69
N ASP A 39 8.97 -0.90 -16.79
CA ASP A 39 9.43 -0.10 -15.68
C ASP A 39 10.47 0.92 -16.16
N THR A 40 10.06 2.18 -16.19
CA THR A 40 10.90 3.32 -16.56
C THR A 40 11.81 3.78 -15.43
N ASP A 41 11.58 3.37 -14.19
CA ASP A 41 12.41 3.71 -13.04
C ASP A 41 12.55 2.53 -12.06
N PRO A 42 13.47 1.58 -12.35
CA PRO A 42 13.68 0.38 -11.53
C PRO A 42 14.19 0.64 -10.12
N LYS A 43 14.56 1.90 -9.79
CA LYS A 43 15.01 2.29 -8.45
C LYS A 43 13.87 2.80 -7.59
N ASP A 44 12.69 3.00 -8.18
CA ASP A 44 11.49 3.36 -7.45
C ASP A 44 10.83 2.11 -6.87
N TYR A 45 10.70 2.09 -5.55
CA TYR A 45 10.09 0.99 -4.79
C TYR A 45 8.61 1.23 -4.48
N HIS A 46 8.03 2.33 -4.96
CA HIS A 46 6.63 2.67 -4.72
C HIS A 46 5.68 1.83 -5.56
N GLU A 47 4.55 1.46 -4.96
CA GLU A 47 3.49 0.77 -5.69
C GLU A 47 2.81 1.74 -6.67
N ARG A 48 2.65 1.30 -7.93
CA ARG A 48 1.94 2.07 -8.96
C ARG A 48 0.49 1.62 -9.04
N LEU A 49 -0.42 2.59 -9.17
CA LEU A 49 -1.85 2.31 -9.33
C LEU A 49 -2.19 2.13 -10.82
N PHE A 50 -2.86 1.03 -11.13
CA PHE A 50 -3.40 0.74 -12.45
C PHE A 50 -4.92 0.62 -12.37
N VAL A 51 -5.63 1.48 -13.10
CA VAL A 51 -7.09 1.54 -13.07
C VAL A 51 -7.66 0.89 -14.33
N VAL A 52 -8.72 0.12 -14.17
CA VAL A 52 -9.33 -0.66 -15.24
C VAL A 52 -10.79 -0.26 -15.37
N GLY A 53 -11.22 0.12 -16.56
CA GLY A 53 -12.61 0.48 -16.83
C GLY A 53 -13.51 -0.75 -16.93
N ASN A 54 -13.02 -1.83 -17.57
CA ASN A 54 -13.80 -3.03 -17.82
C ASN A 54 -13.00 -4.31 -17.51
N LEU A 55 -13.62 -5.21 -16.76
CA LEU A 55 -13.04 -6.49 -16.35
C LEU A 55 -13.85 -7.65 -16.93
N CYS A 56 -13.18 -8.59 -17.58
CA CYS A 56 -13.77 -9.84 -18.01
C CYS A 56 -13.13 -11.01 -17.24
N LEU A 57 -13.95 -11.76 -16.50
CA LEU A 57 -13.52 -13.02 -15.88
C LEU A 57 -13.82 -14.16 -16.85
N ASN A 58 -12.79 -14.93 -17.20
CA ASN A 58 -12.97 -16.10 -18.05
C ASN A 58 -13.21 -17.38 -17.24
N GLU A 59 -13.61 -18.46 -17.92
CA GLU A 59 -13.88 -19.78 -17.31
C GLU A 59 -12.67 -20.40 -16.60
N SER A 60 -11.46 -19.88 -16.85
CA SER A 60 -10.20 -20.33 -16.23
C SER A 60 -9.72 -19.44 -15.08
N ASP A 61 -10.62 -18.64 -14.49
CA ASP A 61 -10.33 -17.69 -13.41
C ASP A 61 -9.25 -16.63 -13.74
N LYS A 62 -9.05 -16.34 -15.02
CA LYS A 62 -8.17 -15.26 -15.48
C LYS A 62 -8.98 -14.01 -15.71
N LEU A 63 -8.43 -12.89 -15.27
CA LEU A 63 -8.98 -11.56 -15.46
C LEU A 63 -8.34 -10.94 -16.70
N THR A 64 -9.17 -10.58 -17.69
CA THR A 64 -8.74 -9.76 -18.83
C THR A 64 -9.13 -8.31 -18.60
N LEU A 65 -8.15 -7.41 -18.63
CA LEU A 65 -8.31 -5.98 -18.37
C LEU A 65 -8.54 -5.21 -19.67
N TRP A 66 -9.60 -4.42 -19.72
CA TRP A 66 -9.98 -3.54 -20.83
C TRP A 66 -10.09 -2.09 -20.33
N ASP A 67 -9.87 -1.13 -21.24
CA ASP A 67 -9.94 0.31 -20.93
C ASP A 67 -9.06 0.69 -19.73
N THR A 68 -7.78 0.40 -19.86
CA THR A 68 -6.80 0.52 -18.77
C THR A 68 -6.13 1.90 -18.74
N THR A 69 -5.95 2.47 -17.56
CA THR A 69 -5.21 3.71 -17.33
C THR A 69 -4.11 3.49 -16.28
N MET A 70 -2.86 3.78 -16.65
CA MET A 70 -1.76 3.84 -15.70
C MET A 70 -1.78 5.19 -15.00
N MET A 71 -1.89 5.19 -13.67
CA MET A 71 -1.88 6.42 -12.89
C MET A 71 -0.45 6.97 -12.77
N PRO A 72 -0.28 8.29 -12.55
CA PRO A 72 1.02 8.87 -12.26
C PRO A 72 1.70 8.17 -11.08
N ASN A 73 3.01 8.08 -11.13
CA ASN A 73 3.81 7.45 -10.09
C ASN A 73 3.99 8.41 -8.90
N ILE A 74 2.95 8.57 -8.09
CA ILE A 74 2.96 9.39 -6.88
C ILE A 74 3.11 8.45 -5.67
N PRO A 75 4.15 8.63 -4.84
CA PRO A 75 4.37 7.83 -3.63
C PRO A 75 3.13 7.76 -2.72
N GLY A 76 2.72 6.55 -2.32
CA GLY A 76 1.56 6.33 -1.46
C GLY A 76 0.20 6.53 -2.13
N MET A 77 0.15 6.79 -3.45
CA MET A 77 -1.10 6.99 -4.17
C MET A 77 -2.10 5.84 -4.04
N PRO A 78 -1.70 4.55 -4.14
CA PRO A 78 -2.64 3.43 -3.93
C PRO A 78 -3.30 3.49 -2.55
N ALA A 79 -2.51 3.77 -1.51
CA ALA A 79 -3.03 3.93 -0.15
C ALA A 79 -4.00 5.11 -0.06
N TYR A 80 -3.62 6.29 -0.55
CA TYR A 80 -4.48 7.48 -0.45
C TYR A 80 -5.81 7.30 -1.18
N ILE A 81 -5.78 6.73 -2.38
CA ILE A 81 -7.00 6.44 -3.15
C ILE A 81 -7.89 5.46 -2.39
N CYS A 82 -7.33 4.38 -1.83
CA CYS A 82 -8.10 3.43 -1.03
C CYS A 82 -8.70 4.11 0.22
N LEU A 83 -7.93 4.92 0.95
CA LEU A 83 -8.41 5.62 2.14
C LEU A 83 -9.48 6.68 1.85
N ILE A 84 -9.38 7.37 0.70
CA ILE A 84 -10.33 8.43 0.31
C ILE A 84 -11.64 7.82 -0.20
N PHE A 85 -11.57 6.85 -1.10
CA PHE A 85 -12.74 6.41 -1.88
C PHE A 85 -13.38 5.11 -1.39
N SER A 86 -12.81 4.40 -0.42
CA SER A 86 -13.47 3.22 0.14
C SER A 86 -14.61 3.62 1.09
N PRO A 87 -15.78 2.95 1.06
CA PRO A 87 -16.89 3.28 1.95
C PRO A 87 -16.51 3.17 3.44
N CYS A 88 -15.84 2.09 3.82
CA CYS A 88 -15.33 1.85 5.16
C CYS A 88 -13.82 1.59 5.13
N VAL A 89 -13.13 2.05 6.16
CA VAL A 89 -11.67 1.89 6.33
C VAL A 89 -11.36 1.62 7.79
N GLU A 90 -10.50 0.65 8.06
CA GLU A 90 -9.89 0.41 9.37
C GLU A 90 -8.37 0.34 9.25
N ILE A 91 -7.66 1.21 9.99
CA ILE A 91 -6.20 1.32 9.93
C ILE A 91 -5.52 0.12 10.59
N ARG A 92 -4.45 -0.36 9.97
CA ARG A 92 -3.54 -1.36 10.54
C ARG A 92 -2.38 -0.69 11.25
N TYR A 93 -2.03 -1.22 12.41
CA TYR A 93 -0.91 -0.78 13.22
C TYR A 93 0.11 -1.92 13.37
N ASN A 94 1.37 -1.58 13.57
CA ASN A 94 2.36 -2.58 13.98
C ASN A 94 2.02 -3.13 15.37
N SER A 95 2.68 -4.22 15.75
CA SER A 95 2.42 -4.93 17.02
C SER A 95 2.52 -4.03 18.25
N SER A 96 3.43 -3.05 18.26
CA SER A 96 3.59 -2.10 19.38
C SER A 96 2.73 -0.84 19.27
N TYR A 97 1.89 -0.70 18.23
CA TYR A 97 1.10 0.50 17.98
C TYR A 97 1.95 1.79 17.87
N THR A 98 3.19 1.71 17.41
CA THR A 98 4.05 2.90 17.23
C THR A 98 3.84 3.59 15.89
N LYS A 99 3.24 2.89 14.90
CA LYS A 99 3.04 3.40 13.54
C LYS A 99 1.86 2.74 12.84
N MET A 100 1.28 3.48 11.90
CA MET A 100 0.32 2.97 10.93
C MET A 100 1.09 2.22 9.82
N ILE A 101 0.61 1.04 9.44
CA ILE A 101 1.30 0.15 8.49
C ILE A 101 0.46 -0.26 7.29
N GLY A 102 -0.83 0.01 7.32
CA GLY A 102 -1.74 -0.36 6.25
C GLY A 102 -3.18 -0.01 6.60
N ALA A 103 -4.12 -0.50 5.81
CA ALA A 103 -5.54 -0.45 6.10
C ALA A 103 -6.28 -1.61 5.45
N ILE A 104 -7.41 -1.98 6.03
CA ILE A 104 -8.46 -2.70 5.32
C ILE A 104 -9.53 -1.73 4.86
N CYS A 105 -9.97 -1.93 3.63
CA CYS A 105 -10.87 -1.06 2.91
C CYS A 105 -11.98 -1.90 2.28
N GLY A 106 -13.22 -1.44 2.35
CA GLY A 106 -14.36 -2.17 1.77
C GLY A 106 -15.71 -1.65 2.23
N LEU A 107 -16.71 -2.54 2.28
CA LEU A 107 -18.04 -2.20 2.80
C LEU A 107 -18.12 -2.22 4.33
N GLY A 108 -17.07 -2.70 5.01
CA GLY A 108 -17.01 -2.79 6.46
C GLY A 108 -17.63 -4.07 6.99
N TYR A 109 -18.13 -4.02 8.21
CA TYR A 109 -18.60 -5.19 8.96
C TYR A 109 -19.88 -4.90 9.73
N HIS A 110 -20.61 -5.96 10.07
CA HIS A 110 -21.79 -5.86 10.92
C HIS A 110 -21.38 -5.57 12.38
N PRO A 111 -21.83 -4.45 12.99
CA PRO A 111 -21.35 -3.99 14.30
C PRO A 111 -21.51 -5.00 15.44
N GLU A 112 -22.59 -5.78 15.43
CA GLU A 112 -22.88 -6.73 16.51
C GLU A 112 -22.19 -8.08 16.34
N THR A 113 -22.03 -8.56 15.11
CA THR A 113 -21.50 -9.90 14.84
C THR A 113 -20.03 -9.89 14.45
N GLY A 114 -19.48 -8.72 14.12
CA GLY A 114 -18.12 -8.56 13.63
C GLY A 114 -17.86 -9.13 12.23
N ARG A 115 -18.90 -9.65 11.55
CA ARG A 115 -18.74 -10.30 10.25
C ARG A 115 -18.58 -9.27 9.12
N PRO A 116 -17.63 -9.46 8.20
CA PRO A 116 -17.51 -8.59 7.03
C PRO A 116 -18.81 -8.58 6.22
N LEU A 117 -19.19 -7.43 5.68
CA LEU A 117 -20.39 -7.30 4.86
C LEU A 117 -20.17 -7.81 3.42
N PHE A 118 -18.94 -7.71 2.90
CA PHE A 118 -18.61 -8.20 1.57
C PHE A 118 -17.12 -8.58 1.43
N GLU A 119 -16.75 -9.68 2.10
CA GLU A 119 -15.34 -10.07 2.31
C GLU A 119 -14.52 -10.28 1.02
N GLU A 120 -15.17 -10.72 -0.07
CA GLU A 120 -14.52 -10.99 -1.35
C GLU A 120 -13.99 -9.72 -2.03
N ASN A 121 -14.55 -8.58 -1.68
CA ASN A 121 -14.23 -7.27 -2.25
C ASN A 121 -13.41 -6.40 -1.29
N ASP A 122 -13.13 -6.88 -0.09
CA ASP A 122 -12.24 -6.19 0.83
C ASP A 122 -10.83 -6.12 0.25
N ILE A 123 -10.19 -4.98 0.44
CA ILE A 123 -8.84 -4.66 0.01
C ILE A 123 -7.98 -4.53 1.27
N GLU A 124 -6.86 -5.24 1.32
CA GLU A 124 -5.85 -5.08 2.37
C GLU A 124 -4.64 -4.38 1.76
N ILE A 125 -4.45 -3.11 2.09
CA ILE A 125 -3.37 -2.28 1.55
C ILE A 125 -2.26 -2.10 2.59
N THR A 126 -1.01 -2.26 2.17
CA THR A 126 0.17 -1.98 3.01
C THR A 126 0.72 -0.61 2.65
N PHE A 127 1.13 0.18 3.64
CA PHE A 127 1.67 1.51 3.40
C PHE A 127 3.17 1.45 3.12
N ASP A 128 3.57 2.00 1.98
CA ASP A 128 4.94 2.26 1.52
C ASP A 128 5.40 3.70 1.85
N THR A 129 4.52 4.50 2.44
CA THR A 129 4.79 5.83 2.95
C THR A 129 4.33 5.99 4.39
N VAL A 130 4.89 6.96 5.10
CA VAL A 130 4.44 7.30 6.45
C VAL A 130 3.10 8.02 6.40
N ILE A 131 2.06 7.38 6.93
CA ILE A 131 0.76 8.01 7.20
C ILE A 131 0.68 8.36 8.69
N ASP A 132 0.55 9.65 8.99
CA ASP A 132 0.38 10.18 10.33
C ASP A 132 -1.05 10.69 10.56
N PHE A 133 -1.33 11.15 11.78
CA PHE A 133 -2.64 11.68 12.15
C PHE A 133 -3.01 12.95 11.40
N ASN A 134 -2.04 13.78 11.03
CA ASN A 134 -2.31 15.00 10.28
C ASN A 134 -2.82 14.66 8.88
N LEU A 135 -2.17 13.71 8.21
CA LEU A 135 -2.62 13.20 6.91
C LEU A 135 -3.98 12.49 7.02
N LEU A 136 -4.18 11.66 8.05
CA LEU A 136 -5.46 10.98 8.30
C LEU A 136 -6.61 11.99 8.49
N ASN A 137 -6.37 13.08 9.21
CA ASN A 137 -7.35 14.15 9.39
C ASN A 137 -7.67 14.86 8.06
N LYS A 138 -6.67 15.13 7.21
CA LYS A 138 -6.91 15.67 5.86
C LYS A 138 -7.76 14.74 5.01
N ILE A 139 -7.52 13.42 5.10
CA ILE A 139 -8.35 12.42 4.42
C ILE A 139 -9.79 12.47 4.96
N ASN A 140 -9.99 12.57 6.27
CA ASN A 140 -11.32 12.71 6.86
C ASN A 140 -12.04 13.98 6.38
N ILE A 141 -11.33 15.10 6.22
CA ILE A 141 -11.91 16.33 5.64
C ILE A 141 -12.40 16.06 4.21
N ILE A 142 -11.60 15.38 3.38
CA ILE A 142 -12.01 14.98 2.02
C ILE A 142 -13.25 14.08 2.05
N ARG A 143 -13.28 13.09 2.95
CA ARG A 143 -14.43 12.17 3.09
C ARG A 143 -15.71 12.91 3.51
N THR A 144 -15.61 13.89 4.41
CA THR A 144 -16.71 14.79 4.75
C THR A 144 -17.21 15.56 3.52
N LEU A 145 -16.30 16.14 2.74
CA LEU A 145 -16.67 16.86 1.50
C LEU A 145 -17.32 15.92 0.47
N LEU A 146 -16.83 14.67 0.34
CA LEU A 146 -17.44 13.65 -0.52
C LEU A 146 -18.85 13.30 -0.07
N ASN A 147 -19.09 13.11 1.23
CA ASN A 147 -20.44 12.84 1.74
C ASN A 147 -21.39 14.00 1.43
N ARG A 148 -20.95 15.25 1.59
CA ARG A 148 -21.72 16.44 1.21
C ARG A 148 -22.00 16.53 -0.31
N CYS A 149 -21.11 16.00 -1.15
CA CYS A 149 -21.36 15.91 -2.59
C CYS A 149 -22.45 14.88 -2.94
N VAL A 150 -22.46 13.73 -2.25
CA VAL A 150 -23.40 12.65 -2.56
C VAL A 150 -24.77 12.91 -1.94
N ASN A 151 -24.80 13.47 -0.73
CA ASN A 151 -26.01 13.86 -0.02
C ASN A 151 -25.93 15.38 0.27
N PRO A 152 -26.15 16.23 -0.74
CA PRO A 152 -26.18 17.67 -0.50
C PRO A 152 -27.33 18.00 0.45
N GLU A 153 -27.07 18.82 1.46
CA GLU A 153 -28.13 19.38 2.27
C GLU A 153 -28.92 20.37 1.39
N ASP A 154 -30.24 20.20 1.30
CA ASP A 154 -31.12 21.01 0.43
C ASP A 154 -31.18 22.50 0.83
N GLU A 155 -30.50 22.89 1.92
CA GLU A 155 -30.62 24.24 2.52
C GLU A 155 -29.83 25.33 1.76
N GLY A 156 -28.75 24.97 1.05
CA GLY A 156 -27.79 25.95 0.49
C GLY A 156 -27.99 26.36 -0.98
N GLY A 157 -28.88 25.70 -1.72
CA GLY A 157 -29.03 25.89 -3.17
C GLY A 157 -27.76 25.52 -3.99
N PRO A 158 -27.74 25.77 -5.31
CA PRO A 158 -26.66 25.30 -6.21
C PRO A 158 -25.26 25.87 -5.91
N GLY A 159 -25.19 27.01 -5.21
CA GLY A 159 -23.93 27.68 -4.87
C GLY A 159 -23.05 26.89 -3.89
N ASP A 160 -23.65 26.10 -3.00
CA ASP A 160 -22.92 25.28 -2.03
C ASP A 160 -22.14 24.14 -2.72
N ILE A 161 -22.74 23.50 -3.73
CA ILE A 161 -22.10 22.41 -4.48
C ILE A 161 -20.81 22.87 -5.17
N PHE A 162 -20.81 24.05 -5.80
CA PHE A 162 -19.59 24.57 -6.44
C PHE A 162 -18.48 24.85 -5.43
N GLN A 163 -18.83 25.34 -4.24
CA GLN A 163 -17.86 25.57 -3.17
C GLN A 163 -17.31 24.25 -2.63
N ILE A 164 -18.18 23.27 -2.36
CA ILE A 164 -17.76 21.92 -1.93
C ILE A 164 -16.82 21.29 -2.95
N GLN A 165 -17.17 21.33 -4.25
CA GLN A 165 -16.33 20.80 -5.33
C GLN A 165 -14.97 21.51 -5.40
N HIS A 166 -14.96 22.84 -5.23
CA HIS A 166 -13.71 23.60 -5.20
C HIS A 166 -12.85 23.22 -4.00
N SER A 167 -13.43 23.16 -2.79
CA SER A 167 -12.73 22.72 -1.58
C SER A 167 -12.18 21.31 -1.72
N LEU A 168 -12.98 20.38 -2.26
CA LEU A 168 -12.57 19.00 -2.52
C LEU A 168 -11.38 18.95 -3.48
N GLN A 169 -11.43 19.72 -4.57
CA GLN A 169 -10.32 19.81 -5.53
C GLN A 169 -9.05 20.34 -4.88
N GLN A 170 -9.15 21.38 -4.03
CA GLN A 170 -7.98 21.93 -3.33
C GLN A 170 -7.40 20.93 -2.33
N SER A 171 -8.24 20.26 -1.53
CA SER A 171 -7.78 19.25 -0.56
C SER A 171 -7.11 18.05 -1.25
N LEU A 172 -7.63 17.61 -2.41
CA LEU A 172 -6.99 16.55 -3.20
C LEU A 172 -5.62 17.00 -3.72
N LYS A 173 -5.55 18.20 -4.32
CA LYS A 173 -4.26 18.77 -4.77
C LYS A 173 -3.26 18.85 -3.63
N GLU A 174 -3.70 19.29 -2.46
CA GLU A 174 -2.83 19.42 -1.29
C GLU A 174 -2.27 18.06 -0.83
N ILE A 175 -3.09 17.01 -0.76
CA ILE A 175 -2.62 15.67 -0.36
C ILE A 175 -1.62 15.11 -1.37
N PHE A 176 -1.92 15.16 -2.67
CA PHE A 176 -1.06 14.57 -3.70
C PHE A 176 0.20 15.41 -4.00
N SER A 177 0.26 16.66 -3.53
CA SER A 177 1.46 17.53 -3.69
C SER A 177 2.40 17.49 -2.48
N GLN A 178 2.02 16.84 -1.37
CA GLN A 178 2.85 16.80 -0.18
C GLN A 178 4.03 15.83 -0.36
N PRO A 179 5.27 16.22 0.03
CA PRO A 179 6.39 15.30 0.04
C PRO A 179 6.13 14.20 1.07
N THR A 180 6.24 12.95 0.62
CA THR A 180 6.04 11.78 1.48
C THR A 180 7.38 11.27 1.97
N LYS A 181 7.37 10.65 3.16
CA LYS A 181 8.54 9.91 3.66
C LYS A 181 8.35 8.46 3.30
N PHE A 182 9.31 7.92 2.53
CA PHE A 182 9.36 6.50 2.24
C PHE A 182 9.42 5.70 3.54
N LYS A 183 8.72 4.58 3.55
CA LYS A 183 8.70 3.61 4.62
C LYS A 183 8.71 2.22 4.00
N GLY A 184 9.57 1.34 4.49
CA GLY A 184 9.53 -0.06 4.08
C GLY A 184 8.14 -0.67 4.37
N PRO A 185 7.53 -1.41 3.42
CA PRO A 185 6.24 -2.04 3.64
C PRO A 185 6.34 -3.08 4.75
N GLU A 186 5.36 -3.06 5.65
CA GLU A 186 5.30 -3.96 6.80
C GLU A 186 4.04 -4.82 6.72
N PRO A 187 4.16 -6.14 6.56
CA PRO A 187 3.00 -6.99 6.38
C PRO A 187 2.17 -7.05 7.66
N TYR A 188 0.86 -6.91 7.53
CA TYR A 188 -0.07 -7.18 8.63
C TYR A 188 -0.34 -8.68 8.75
N ALA A 189 -0.23 -9.23 9.96
CA ALA A 189 -0.36 -10.67 10.20
C ALA A 189 -1.81 -11.18 10.06
N ARG A 190 -2.80 -10.38 10.46
CA ARG A 190 -4.22 -10.75 10.51
C ARG A 190 -5.01 -10.11 9.35
N LYS A 191 -4.60 -10.43 8.12
CA LYS A 191 -5.20 -9.85 6.90
C LYS A 191 -6.70 -10.15 6.80
N TYR A 192 -7.45 -9.21 6.23
CA TYR A 192 -8.89 -9.29 5.97
C TYR A 192 -9.79 -9.41 7.21
N MET A 193 -9.25 -9.14 8.40
CA MET A 193 -10.02 -9.12 9.65
C MET A 193 -10.44 -7.68 10.00
N TRP A 194 -11.74 -7.45 10.16
CA TRP A 194 -12.28 -6.19 10.65
C TRP A 194 -12.39 -6.18 12.18
N SER A 195 -12.57 -4.99 12.76
CA SER A 195 -12.79 -4.77 14.20
C SER A 195 -11.63 -5.22 15.09
N GLU A 196 -10.39 -5.09 14.63
CA GLU A 196 -9.20 -5.56 15.35
C GLU A 196 -8.69 -4.55 16.39
N ILE A 197 -9.12 -3.29 16.29
CA ILE A 197 -8.77 -2.24 17.25
C ILE A 197 -9.69 -2.34 18.47
N GLN A 198 -9.11 -2.46 19.66
CA GLN A 198 -9.89 -2.46 20.91
C GLN A 198 -10.69 -1.17 21.07
N LYS A 199 -11.95 -1.28 21.48
CA LYS A 199 -12.85 -0.13 21.66
C LYS A 199 -12.29 0.97 22.58
N SER A 200 -11.53 0.61 23.61
CA SER A 200 -10.89 1.56 24.53
C SER A 200 -9.74 2.36 23.92
N ARG A 201 -9.20 1.92 22.79
CA ARG A 201 -8.10 2.58 22.08
C ARG A 201 -8.57 3.41 20.89
N LEU A 202 -9.80 3.20 20.44
CA LEU A 202 -10.40 3.93 19.33
C LEU A 202 -10.51 5.42 19.65
N ILE A 203 -10.04 6.24 18.71
CA ILE A 203 -10.20 7.69 18.73
C ILE A 203 -11.24 8.05 17.67
N SER A 204 -12.33 8.67 18.12
CA SER A 204 -13.37 9.17 17.23
C SER A 204 -12.85 10.33 16.38
N PRO A 205 -13.12 10.35 15.06
CA PRO A 205 -12.86 11.51 14.22
C PRO A 205 -13.94 12.59 14.35
N TYR A 206 -15.03 12.31 15.07
CA TYR A 206 -16.13 13.24 15.29
C TYR A 206 -15.93 14.07 16.56
N GLN A 207 -16.63 15.21 16.63
CA GLN A 207 -16.71 16.03 17.84
C GLN A 207 -17.37 15.25 18.99
N GLU A 208 -17.06 15.62 20.24
CA GLU A 208 -17.51 14.89 21.46
C GLU A 208 -19.04 14.74 21.57
N ASN A 209 -19.80 15.65 20.97
CA ASN A 209 -21.28 15.65 20.96
C ASN A 209 -21.89 14.87 19.78
N SER A 210 -21.09 14.24 18.93
CA SER A 210 -21.60 13.49 17.78
C SER A 210 -22.39 12.26 18.22
N PRO A 211 -23.54 11.97 17.59
CA PRO A 211 -24.29 10.74 17.85
C PRO A 211 -23.56 9.49 17.33
N VAL A 212 -22.53 9.63 16.49
CA VAL A 212 -21.78 8.51 15.91
C VAL A 212 -20.70 8.05 16.89
N ASN A 213 -20.94 6.92 17.55
CA ASN A 213 -20.06 6.33 18.57
C ASN A 213 -19.38 5.02 18.14
N HIS A 214 -19.52 4.64 16.87
CA HIS A 214 -18.96 3.40 16.34
C HIS A 214 -18.39 3.62 14.92
N PRO A 215 -17.28 2.97 14.54
CA PRO A 215 -16.70 3.09 13.20
C PRO A 215 -17.67 2.79 12.05
N MET A 216 -18.55 1.80 12.25
CA MET A 216 -19.59 1.42 11.29
C MET A 216 -20.93 2.15 11.48
N GLY A 217 -21.01 3.09 12.44
CA GLY A 217 -22.21 3.89 12.69
C GLY A 217 -22.42 5.00 11.66
N GLY A 218 -23.54 5.73 11.78
CA GLY A 218 -23.88 6.85 10.90
C GLY A 218 -24.39 6.44 9.50
N SER A 219 -25.01 7.39 8.81
CA SER A 219 -25.59 7.25 7.47
C SER A 219 -24.63 7.63 6.33
N ASP A 220 -23.43 8.09 6.67
CA ASP A 220 -22.41 8.47 5.70
C ASP A 220 -21.98 7.28 4.83
N ILE A 221 -21.86 7.53 3.52
CA ILE A 221 -21.36 6.56 2.55
C ILE A 221 -19.86 6.35 2.75
N TYR A 222 -19.11 7.46 2.84
CA TYR A 222 -17.69 7.47 3.16
C TYR A 222 -17.52 7.70 4.66
N LYS A 223 -17.58 6.63 5.46
CA LYS A 223 -17.44 6.71 6.92
C LYS A 223 -16.09 7.33 7.31
N LEU A 224 -16.07 8.26 8.26
CA LEU A 224 -14.80 8.85 8.69
C LEU A 224 -13.89 7.78 9.32
N ILE A 225 -12.59 7.92 9.11
CA ILE A 225 -11.59 6.95 9.55
C ILE A 225 -11.25 7.21 11.01
N TRP A 226 -11.42 6.18 11.83
CA TRP A 226 -11.10 6.20 13.25
C TRP A 226 -9.61 5.89 13.46
N GLY A 227 -9.00 6.58 14.42
CA GLY A 227 -7.59 6.39 14.78
C GLY A 227 -7.39 5.59 16.07
N THR A 228 -6.14 5.46 16.49
CA THR A 228 -5.76 4.93 17.81
C THR A 228 -4.57 5.69 18.37
N ILE A 229 -4.47 5.80 19.70
CA ILE A 229 -3.28 6.39 20.33
C ILE A 229 -2.05 5.57 19.93
N LEU A 230 -1.05 6.25 19.35
CA LEU A 230 0.23 5.64 19.04
C LEU A 230 1.10 5.58 20.30
N SER A 231 1.75 4.43 20.50
CA SER A 231 2.74 4.25 21.56
C SER A 231 4.02 4.99 21.21
N GLN A 232 4.65 5.64 22.20
CA GLN A 232 5.92 6.34 22.00
C GLN A 232 7.13 5.40 21.92
N GLN A 233 6.99 4.17 22.41
CA GLN A 233 8.07 3.19 22.52
C GLN A 233 7.67 1.87 21.90
N MET A 234 8.64 1.24 21.24
CA MET A 234 8.51 -0.13 20.75
C MET A 234 8.51 -1.12 21.92
N SER A 235 7.78 -2.22 21.79
CA SER A 235 7.81 -3.31 22.75
C SER A 235 9.19 -3.97 22.79
N PHE A 236 9.54 -4.55 23.93
CA PHE A 236 10.79 -5.30 24.09
C PHE A 236 10.96 -6.41 23.05
N SER A 237 9.87 -7.09 22.69
CA SER A 237 9.86 -8.12 21.65
C SER A 237 10.23 -7.57 20.27
N GLU A 238 9.64 -6.43 19.87
CA GLU A 238 9.92 -5.82 18.57
C GLU A 238 11.36 -5.25 18.54
N CYS A 239 11.83 -4.66 19.64
CA CYS A 239 13.24 -4.27 19.78
C CYS A 239 14.18 -5.47 19.65
N ARG A 240 13.83 -6.63 20.22
CA ARG A 240 14.62 -7.86 20.13
C ARG A 240 14.64 -8.43 18.71
N GLU A 241 13.52 -8.40 18.00
CA GLU A 241 13.43 -8.82 16.59
C GLU A 241 14.26 -7.91 15.70
N LEU A 242 14.14 -6.58 15.83
CA LEU A 242 15.00 -5.65 15.09
C LEU A 242 16.48 -5.86 15.40
N MET A 243 16.84 -6.10 16.66
CA MET A 243 18.22 -6.44 17.03
C MET A 243 18.67 -7.78 16.45
N PHE A 244 17.76 -8.74 16.26
CA PHE A 244 18.05 -10.00 15.59
C PHE A 244 18.27 -9.77 14.09
N ASP A 245 17.40 -9.01 13.43
CA ASP A 245 17.52 -8.66 12.00
C ASP A 245 18.80 -7.86 11.72
N LEU A 246 19.15 -6.90 12.57
CA LEU A 246 20.43 -6.19 12.51
C LEU A 246 21.65 -7.10 12.72
N LYS A 247 21.47 -8.20 13.46
CA LYS A 247 22.48 -9.25 13.63
C LYS A 247 22.43 -10.31 12.53
N THR A 248 21.45 -10.28 11.61
CA THR A 248 21.44 -11.21 10.48
C THR A 248 22.56 -10.84 9.54
N LEU A 249 23.61 -11.64 9.54
CA LEU A 249 24.71 -11.52 8.62
C LEU A 249 24.19 -12.02 7.26
N ARG A 250 23.83 -11.12 6.36
CA ARG A 250 23.31 -11.48 5.02
C ARG A 250 24.28 -11.08 3.93
N CYS A 251 24.49 -11.96 2.95
CA CYS A 251 25.14 -11.60 1.70
C CYS A 251 24.08 -11.15 0.66
N PRO A 252 24.11 -9.89 0.17
CA PRO A 252 23.14 -9.40 -0.82
C PRO A 252 23.34 -10.02 -2.22
N LEU A 253 24.57 -10.43 -2.57
CA LEU A 253 24.88 -11.06 -3.86
C LEU A 253 24.39 -12.51 -3.96
N CYS A 254 24.37 -13.22 -2.83
CA CYS A 254 23.97 -14.62 -2.78
C CYS A 254 22.60 -14.84 -2.12
N GLN A 255 22.04 -13.80 -1.50
CA GLN A 255 20.80 -13.84 -0.70
C GLN A 255 20.82 -14.93 0.37
N LEU A 256 22.00 -15.19 0.95
CA LEU A 256 22.21 -16.15 2.03
C LEU A 256 22.29 -15.43 3.38
N SER A 257 21.64 -16.00 4.39
CA SER A 257 21.71 -15.58 5.78
C SER A 257 22.64 -16.47 6.59
N PHE A 258 23.47 -15.87 7.42
CA PHE A 258 24.50 -16.51 8.23
C PHE A 258 24.23 -16.30 9.72
N THR A 259 24.54 -17.32 10.52
CA THR A 259 24.27 -17.32 11.96
C THR A 259 25.41 -16.72 12.78
N ASN A 260 26.61 -16.57 12.21
CA ASN A 260 27.79 -16.00 12.88
C ASN A 260 28.81 -15.42 11.88
N GLU A 261 29.70 -14.55 12.37
CA GLU A 261 30.69 -13.82 11.56
C GLU A 261 31.66 -14.74 10.82
N GLN A 262 32.03 -15.87 11.44
CA GLN A 262 32.90 -16.87 10.83
C GLN A 262 32.28 -17.50 9.58
N SER A 263 30.98 -17.80 9.63
CA SER A 263 30.25 -18.41 8.52
C SER A 263 30.06 -17.47 7.33
N ILE A 264 29.86 -16.16 7.57
CA ILE A 264 29.82 -15.17 6.48
C ILE A 264 31.22 -14.88 5.92
N ALA A 265 32.27 -14.88 6.76
CA ALA A 265 33.64 -14.77 6.30
C ALA A 265 34.04 -15.95 5.40
N MET A 266 33.77 -17.18 5.83
CA MET A 266 33.97 -18.39 5.00
C MET A 266 33.14 -18.35 3.71
N HIS A 267 31.96 -17.72 3.74
CA HIS A 267 31.16 -17.53 2.53
C HIS A 267 31.81 -16.57 1.54
N PHE A 268 32.42 -15.47 1.99
CA PHE A 268 33.17 -14.56 1.12
C PHE A 268 34.40 -15.21 0.49
N ASP A 269 35.01 -16.18 1.17
CA ASP A 269 36.10 -17.01 0.64
C ASP A 269 35.63 -18.15 -0.29
N ASN A 270 34.33 -18.37 -0.42
CA ASN A 270 33.79 -19.44 -1.25
C ASN A 270 33.95 -19.12 -2.75
N TYR A 271 34.47 -20.08 -3.51
CA TYR A 271 34.68 -19.95 -4.96
C TYR A 271 33.42 -19.48 -5.73
N GLN A 272 32.23 -19.99 -5.37
CA GLN A 272 30.99 -19.59 -6.03
C GLN A 272 30.59 -18.15 -5.72
N HIS A 273 30.85 -17.66 -4.50
CA HIS A 273 30.63 -16.27 -4.15
C HIS A 273 31.59 -15.37 -4.93
N ILE A 274 32.88 -15.74 -4.99
CA ILE A 274 33.92 -14.99 -5.69
C ILE A 274 33.59 -14.85 -7.19
N GLU A 275 33.16 -15.91 -7.85
CA GLU A 275 32.80 -15.86 -9.28
C GLU A 275 31.55 -14.99 -9.52
N ARG A 276 30.54 -15.06 -8.64
CA ARG A 276 29.35 -14.19 -8.71
C ARG A 276 29.72 -12.72 -8.51
N TYR A 277 30.61 -12.43 -7.56
CA TYR A 277 31.11 -11.08 -7.33
C TYR A 277 31.88 -10.54 -8.55
N LYS A 278 32.77 -11.34 -9.16
CA LYS A 278 33.49 -10.94 -10.38
C LYS A 278 32.55 -10.61 -11.54
N LEU A 279 31.51 -11.42 -11.73
CA LEU A 279 30.52 -11.20 -12.78
C LEU A 279 29.72 -9.91 -12.53
N ALA A 280 29.16 -9.75 -11.33
CA ALA A 280 28.41 -8.56 -10.95
C ALA A 280 29.26 -7.29 -11.05
N ARG A 281 30.54 -7.37 -10.64
CA ARG A 281 31.51 -6.28 -10.79
C ARG A 281 31.73 -5.91 -12.25
N LYS A 282 31.91 -6.89 -13.14
CA LYS A 282 32.10 -6.64 -14.58
C LYS A 282 30.87 -5.95 -15.19
N GLU A 283 29.67 -6.43 -14.87
CA GLU A 283 28.42 -5.78 -15.31
C GLU A 283 28.31 -4.34 -14.79
N LEU A 284 28.73 -4.09 -13.54
CA LEU A 284 28.71 -2.76 -12.95
C LEU A 284 29.67 -1.81 -13.67
N TYR A 285 30.89 -2.25 -14.03
CA TYR A 285 31.81 -1.46 -14.84
C TYR A 285 31.34 -1.23 -16.29
N GLU A 286 30.59 -2.17 -16.87
CA GLU A 286 30.07 -2.07 -18.23
C GLU A 286 28.83 -1.17 -18.33
N HIS A 287 27.99 -1.12 -17.28
CA HIS A 287 26.67 -0.50 -17.34
C HIS A 287 26.46 0.69 -16.38
N TYR A 288 27.35 0.93 -15.41
CA TYR A 288 27.20 2.00 -14.42
C TYR A 288 28.38 2.99 -14.47
N THR A 289 28.08 4.26 -14.77
CA THR A 289 29.07 5.36 -14.88
C THR A 289 29.11 6.29 -13.66
N GLY A 290 28.42 5.94 -12.57
CA GLY A 290 28.43 6.69 -11.32
C GLY A 290 29.60 6.31 -10.40
N PRO A 291 29.86 7.10 -9.34
CA PRO A 291 30.86 6.76 -8.35
C PRO A 291 30.46 5.50 -7.57
N PHE A 292 31.39 4.58 -7.37
CA PHE A 292 31.23 3.46 -6.46
C PHE A 292 32.56 3.16 -5.75
N GLN A 293 32.46 2.54 -4.58
CA GLN A 293 33.60 2.13 -3.77
C GLN A 293 33.55 0.62 -3.57
N ASP A 294 34.69 -0.04 -3.78
CA ASP A 294 34.83 -1.48 -3.60
C ASP A 294 34.99 -1.77 -2.10
N ILE A 295 34.41 -2.86 -1.59
CA ILE A 295 34.52 -3.25 -0.17
C ILE A 295 35.98 -3.49 0.23
N ASN A 296 36.84 -3.79 -0.75
CA ASN A 296 38.27 -3.99 -0.54
C ASN A 296 39.13 -2.70 -0.58
N ASN A 297 38.52 -1.51 -0.75
CA ASN A 297 39.20 -0.20 -0.80
C ASN A 297 38.54 0.84 0.12
#